data_AF-A0A645G8U3-F1
#
_entry.id   AF-A0A645G8U3-F1
#
_cell.length_a   1.000
_cell.length_b   1.000
_cell.length_c   1.000
_cell.angle_alpha   90.00
_cell.angle_beta   90.00
_cell.angle_gamma   90.00
#
_symmetry.space_group_name_H-M   'P 1'
#
loop_
_entity.id
_entity.type
_entity.pdbx_description
1 polymer ?
#
loop_
_entity_poly.entity_id
_entity_poly.type
_entity_poly.pdbx_seq_one_letter_code
_entity_poly.pdbx_strand_id
1 'polypeptide(L)'
;MTTMEQLEDNLNTFRTFQPLDEAEKAAILNVTREYKARLNNQCTACGYCMPCPFGLKIPANFRIWNTGAVYEDFEGAKARYFELSEEERASHCQACGACEPQCPQGIEIIEDMKKVAALFEGTPQ
;
A
#
# COMPACT_ATOMS: atom_id res chain seq x y z
N MET A 1 -20.68 8.23 4.06
CA MET A 1 -22.07 8.18 4.53
C MET A 1 -22.96 8.79 3.48
N THR A 2 -23.94 8.05 2.98
CA THR A 2 -24.82 8.49 1.89
C THR A 2 -26.32 8.37 2.21
N THR A 3 -26.70 7.76 3.33
CA THR A 3 -28.10 7.62 3.78
C THR A 3 -28.28 8.08 5.22
N MET A 4 -29.51 8.46 5.59
CA MET A 4 -29.85 8.82 6.98
C MET A 4 -29.66 7.62 7.93
N GLU A 5 -29.98 6.42 7.48
CA GLU A 5 -29.78 5.18 8.25
C GLU A 5 -28.31 4.97 8.63
N GLN A 6 -27.38 5.15 7.69
CA GLN A 6 -25.93 5.05 7.99
C GLN A 6 -25.46 6.12 8.98
N LEU A 7 -26.06 7.32 8.92
CA LEU A 7 -25.75 8.39 9.86
C LEU A 7 -26.25 8.03 11.27
N GLU A 8 -27.50 7.57 11.37
CA GLU A 8 -28.09 7.16 12.64
C GLU A 8 -27.32 6.00 13.27
N ASP A 9 -26.91 5.00 12.48
CA ASP A 9 -26.09 3.87 12.94
C ASP A 9 -24.74 4.34 13.51
N ASN A 10 -24.01 5.20 12.79
CA ASN A 10 -22.74 5.76 13.26
C ASN A 10 -22.90 6.56 14.57
N LEU A 11 -24.01 7.28 14.74
CA LEU A 11 -24.32 8.00 15.98
C LEU A 11 -24.64 7.06 17.15
N ASN A 12 -25.07 5.82 16.86
CA ASN A 12 -25.40 4.81 17.86
C ASN A 12 -24.19 3.97 18.30
N THR A 13 -23.08 3.95 17.56
CA THR A 13 -21.88 3.12 17.82
C THR A 13 -21.39 3.14 19.26
N PHE A 14 -21.41 4.31 19.93
CA PHE A 14 -20.96 4.45 21.32
C PHE A 14 -22.09 4.68 22.34
N ARG A 15 -23.35 4.65 21.92
CA ARG A 15 -24.48 4.82 22.85
C ARG A 15 -24.57 3.69 23.87
N THR A 16 -24.24 2.47 23.45
CA THR A 16 -24.20 1.28 24.31
C THR A 16 -22.84 0.61 24.16
N PHE A 17 -21.78 1.29 24.60
CA PHE A 17 -20.42 0.79 24.43
C PHE A 17 -20.22 -0.54 25.16
N GLN A 18 -19.78 -1.55 24.41
CA GLN A 18 -19.28 -2.82 24.91
C GLN A 18 -17.83 -2.98 24.43
N PRO A 19 -16.85 -3.11 25.34
CA PRO A 19 -15.49 -3.41 24.94
C PRO A 19 -15.42 -4.76 24.23
N LEU A 20 -14.46 -4.89 23.32
CA LEU A 20 -14.17 -6.17 22.68
C LEU A 20 -13.79 -7.22 23.73
N ASP A 21 -14.36 -8.41 23.59
CA ASP A 21 -13.89 -9.56 24.36
C ASP A 21 -12.58 -10.14 23.78
N GLU A 22 -12.01 -11.13 24.46
CA GLU A 22 -10.73 -11.72 24.03
C GLU A 22 -10.85 -12.51 22.72
N ALA A 23 -12.02 -13.11 22.44
CA ALA A 23 -12.25 -13.84 21.19
C ALA A 23 -12.34 -12.87 20.00
N GLU A 24 -13.02 -11.74 20.18
CA GLU A 24 -13.13 -10.67 19.17
C GLU A 24 -11.78 -10.02 18.90
N LYS A 25 -11.00 -9.70 19.94
CA LYS A 25 -9.62 -9.19 19.78
C LYS A 25 -8.76 -10.18 19.01
N ALA A 26 -8.80 -11.46 19.37
CA ALA A 26 -8.05 -12.51 18.69
C ALA A 26 -8.47 -12.63 17.21
N ALA A 27 -9.77 -12.53 16.91
CA ALA A 27 -10.26 -12.55 15.54
C ALA A 27 -9.73 -11.36 14.72
N ILE A 28 -9.77 -10.14 15.26
CA ILE A 28 -9.23 -8.94 14.61
C ILE A 28 -7.72 -9.09 14.35
N LEU A 29 -6.95 -9.56 15.34
CA LEU A 29 -5.52 -9.77 15.20
C LEU A 29 -5.20 -10.84 14.15
N ASN A 30 -5.99 -11.92 14.11
CA ASN A 30 -5.83 -12.97 13.10
C ASN A 30 -6.06 -12.42 11.69
N VAL A 31 -7.19 -11.74 11.46
CA VAL A 31 -7.48 -11.14 10.14
C VAL A 31 -6.41 -10.11 9.75
N THR A 32 -5.94 -9.30 10.70
CA THR A 32 -4.87 -8.31 10.47
C THR A 32 -3.59 -8.99 10.02
N ARG A 33 -3.20 -10.10 10.67
CA ARG A 33 -2.01 -10.87 10.30
C ARG A 33 -2.16 -11.47 8.90
N GLU A 34 -3.27 -12.15 8.63
CA GLU A 34 -3.51 -12.78 7.32
C GLU A 34 -3.52 -11.76 6.18
N TYR A 35 -4.12 -10.58 6.41
CA TYR A 35 -4.13 -9.52 5.42
C TYR A 35 -2.73 -8.96 5.18
N LYS A 36 -1.97 -8.64 6.25
CA LYS A 36 -0.60 -8.14 6.13
C LYS A 36 0.34 -9.13 5.46
N ALA A 37 0.16 -10.43 5.69
CA ALA A 37 0.96 -11.48 5.08
C ALA A 37 0.80 -11.58 3.55
N ARG A 38 -0.30 -11.04 3.00
CA ARG A 38 -0.55 -11.00 1.55
C ARG A 38 -0.02 -9.74 0.85
N LEU A 39 0.43 -8.75 1.61
CA LEU A 39 1.00 -7.53 1.05
C LEU A 39 2.51 -7.70 0.88
N ASN A 40 3.06 -7.12 -0.19
CA ASN A 40 4.51 -7.05 -0.34
C ASN A 40 5.12 -5.99 0.58
N ASN A 41 4.41 -4.88 0.81
CA ASN A 41 4.76 -3.89 1.82
C ASN A 41 3.52 -3.21 2.43
N GLN A 42 3.72 -2.43 3.48
CA GLN A 42 2.64 -1.77 4.23
C GLN A 42 2.29 -0.37 3.69
N CYS A 43 2.51 -0.10 2.39
CA CYS A 43 2.15 1.19 1.81
C CYS A 43 0.63 1.43 1.83
N THR A 44 0.20 2.55 2.41
CA THR A 44 -1.21 2.98 2.48
C THR A 44 -1.60 4.01 1.42
N ALA A 45 -0.69 4.32 0.50
CA ALA A 45 -0.85 5.33 -0.55
C ALA A 45 -1.23 6.74 -0.05
N CYS A 46 -0.74 7.15 1.14
CA CYS A 46 -1.00 8.46 1.73
C CYS A 46 -0.38 9.65 0.95
N GLY A 47 0.68 9.41 0.19
CA GLY A 47 1.34 10.43 -0.63
C GLY A 47 2.37 11.32 0.08
N TYR A 48 2.70 11.09 1.36
CA TYR A 48 3.68 11.94 2.07
C TYR A 48 5.10 11.86 1.51
N CYS A 49 5.45 10.76 0.84
CA CYS A 49 6.71 10.60 0.12
C CYS A 49 6.77 11.38 -1.21
N MET A 50 5.72 12.13 -1.57
CA MET A 50 5.59 12.84 -2.84
C MET A 50 5.66 14.36 -2.65
N PRO A 51 6.10 15.12 -3.68
CA PRO A 51 6.59 14.64 -4.98
C PRO A 51 7.99 14.03 -4.88
N CYS A 52 8.24 12.97 -5.67
CA CYS A 52 9.60 12.46 -5.85
C CYS A 52 10.39 13.43 -6.75
N PRO A 53 11.61 13.84 -6.38
CA PRO A 53 12.42 14.74 -7.20
C PRO A 53 12.80 14.18 -8.58
N PHE A 54 12.64 12.86 -8.78
CA PHE A 54 12.93 12.17 -10.04
C PHE A 54 11.67 11.73 -10.80
N GLY A 55 10.48 12.19 -10.40
CA GLY A 55 9.23 11.95 -11.14
C GLY A 55 8.47 10.65 -10.79
N LEU A 56 9.04 9.76 -9.97
CA LEU A 56 8.39 8.49 -9.62
C LEU A 56 7.05 8.69 -8.94
N LYS A 57 6.06 7.89 -9.33
CA LYS A 57 4.80 7.76 -8.58
C LYS A 57 4.93 6.65 -7.54
N ILE A 58 5.62 6.93 -6.44
CA ILE A 58 5.90 5.95 -5.37
C ILE A 58 4.63 5.22 -4.89
N PRO A 59 3.52 5.91 -4.56
CA PRO A 59 2.29 5.22 -4.14
C PRO A 59 1.66 4.33 -5.22
N ALA A 60 1.77 4.70 -6.50
CA ALA A 60 1.18 3.96 -7.60
C ALA A 60 1.92 2.63 -7.83
N ASN A 61 3.26 2.68 -7.85
CA ASN A 61 4.11 1.48 -7.95
C ASN A 61 3.78 0.48 -6.84
N PHE A 62 3.71 0.92 -5.58
CA PHE A 62 3.38 0.03 -4.46
C PHE A 62 1.93 -0.45 -4.46
N ARG A 63 0.97 0.37 -4.92
CA ARG A 63 -0.40 -0.09 -5.10
C ARG A 63 -0.47 -1.25 -6.10
N ILE A 64 0.18 -1.11 -7.26
CA ILE A 64 0.22 -2.14 -8.30
C ILE A 64 0.88 -3.41 -7.78
N TRP A 65 2.04 -3.26 -7.12
CA TRP A 65 2.79 -4.37 -6.54
C TRP A 65 1.99 -5.13 -5.47
N ASN A 66 1.36 -4.43 -4.52
CA ASN A 66 0.54 -5.04 -3.48
C ASN A 66 -0.74 -5.66 -4.04
N THR A 67 -1.37 -5.05 -5.04
CA THR A 67 -2.55 -5.61 -5.72
C THR A 67 -2.19 -6.95 -6.38
N GLY A 68 -1.04 -7.03 -7.04
CA GLY A 68 -0.55 -8.28 -7.63
C GLY A 68 -0.39 -9.40 -6.60
N ALA A 69 0.18 -9.11 -5.42
CA ALA A 69 0.33 -10.11 -4.36
C ALA A 69 -1.01 -10.51 -3.71
N VAL A 70 -1.89 -9.54 -3.42
CA VAL A 70 -3.17 -9.82 -2.73
C VAL A 70 -4.10 -10.72 -3.56
N TYR A 71 -4.11 -10.53 -4.88
CA TYR A 71 -4.96 -11.28 -5.81
C TYR A 71 -4.22 -12.39 -6.56
N GLU A 72 -2.94 -12.61 -6.26
CA GLU A 72 -2.07 -13.57 -6.97
C GLU A 72 -2.07 -13.37 -8.50
N ASP A 73 -2.23 -12.12 -8.94
CA ASP A 73 -2.34 -11.69 -10.34
C ASP A 73 -1.21 -10.72 -10.70
N PHE A 74 0.00 -11.27 -10.86
CA PHE A 74 1.16 -10.48 -11.26
C PHE A 74 1.16 -10.12 -12.74
N GLU A 75 0.48 -10.89 -13.60
CA GLU A 75 0.33 -10.57 -15.02
C GLU A 75 -0.54 -9.32 -15.22
N GLY A 76 -1.71 -9.26 -14.58
CA GLY A 76 -2.55 -8.07 -14.59
C GLY A 76 -1.90 -6.88 -13.87
N ALA A 77 -1.13 -7.12 -12.80
CA ALA A 77 -0.34 -6.07 -12.18
C ALA A 77 0.74 -5.52 -13.12
N LYS A 78 1.42 -6.39 -13.87
CA LYS A 78 2.43 -6.00 -14.85
C LYS A 78 1.83 -5.17 -15.98
N ALA A 79 0.66 -5.55 -16.50
CA ALA A 79 -0.05 -4.74 -17.49
C ALA A 79 -0.31 -3.30 -16.98
N ARG A 80 -0.87 -3.18 -15.78
CA ARG A 80 -1.09 -1.87 -15.12
C ARG A 80 0.20 -1.10 -14.84
N TYR A 81 1.29 -1.80 -14.53
CA TYR A 81 2.59 -1.19 -14.31
C TYR A 81 3.11 -0.45 -15.55
N PHE A 82 2.97 -1.05 -16.73
CA PHE A 82 3.43 -0.46 -17.98
C PHE A 82 2.51 0.66 -18.51
N GLU A 83 1.33 0.86 -17.92
CA GLU A 83 0.50 2.06 -18.17
C GLU A 83 1.08 3.33 -17.51
N LEU A 84 1.96 3.19 -16.50
CA LEU A 84 2.73 4.32 -15.98
C LEU A 84 3.70 4.84 -17.04
N SER A 85 3.92 6.17 -17.07
CA SER A 85 4.98 6.72 -17.91
C SER A 85 6.34 6.20 -17.45
N GLU A 86 7.34 6.22 -18.32
CA GLU A 86 8.65 5.65 -18.03
C GLU A 86 9.27 6.28 -16.78
N GLU A 87 9.13 7.60 -16.63
CA GLU A 87 9.66 8.38 -15.52
C GLU A 87 8.96 8.11 -14.18
N GLU A 88 7.75 7.56 -14.24
CA GLU A 88 6.93 7.27 -13.07
C GLU A 88 7.23 5.89 -12.46
N ARG A 89 7.94 5.02 -13.20
CA ARG A 89 8.23 3.62 -12.85
C ARG A 89 9.33 3.48 -11.81
N ALA A 90 9.37 2.32 -11.16
CA ALA A 90 10.29 2.02 -10.08
C ALA A 90 11.77 2.06 -10.53
N SER A 91 12.08 1.70 -11.78
CA SER A 91 13.46 1.76 -12.33
C SER A 91 14.08 3.16 -12.33
N HIS A 92 13.26 4.21 -12.31
CA HIS A 92 13.76 5.59 -12.28
C HIS A 92 14.26 6.02 -10.90
N CYS A 93 14.09 5.18 -9.86
CA CYS A 93 14.50 5.50 -8.51
C CYS A 93 16.02 5.72 -8.42
N GLN A 94 16.44 6.93 -8.07
CA GLN A 94 17.86 7.27 -7.88
C GLN A 94 18.37 7.04 -6.45
N ALA A 95 17.62 6.29 -5.63
CA ALA A 95 17.99 5.97 -4.25
C ALA A 95 18.40 7.19 -3.38
N CYS A 96 17.80 8.36 -3.61
CA CYS A 96 18.23 9.62 -2.97
C CYS A 96 17.87 9.77 -1.48
N GLY A 97 17.01 8.90 -0.94
CA GLY A 97 16.62 8.93 0.48
C GLY A 97 15.55 9.97 0.86
N ALA A 98 15.12 10.85 -0.05
CA ALA A 98 14.18 11.93 0.30
C ALA A 98 12.80 11.45 0.78
N CYS A 99 12.37 10.24 0.38
CA CYS A 99 11.04 9.72 0.63
C CYS A 99 10.89 8.98 1.97
N GLU A 100 11.93 8.28 2.44
CA GLU A 100 11.83 7.39 3.61
C GLU A 100 11.55 8.13 4.93
N PRO A 101 12.21 9.27 5.24
CA PRO A 101 11.88 10.05 6.43
C PRO A 101 10.45 10.60 6.45
N GLN A 102 9.81 10.71 5.28
CA GLN A 102 8.43 11.19 5.14
C GLN A 102 7.40 10.06 5.29
N CYS A 103 7.83 8.80 5.31
CA CYS A 103 6.92 7.67 5.31
C CYS A 103 6.40 7.38 6.73
N PRO A 104 5.10 7.56 7.01
CA PRO A 104 4.55 7.30 8.35
C PRO A 104 4.49 5.80 8.68
N GLN A 105 4.65 4.93 7.69
CA GLN A 105 4.66 3.48 7.85
C GLN A 105 6.07 2.92 8.05
N GLY A 106 7.12 3.75 7.91
CA GLY A 106 8.51 3.33 8.09
C GLY A 106 8.98 2.23 7.12
N ILE A 107 8.39 2.14 5.93
CA ILE A 107 8.79 1.15 4.92
C ILE A 107 10.10 1.58 4.24
N GLU A 108 10.90 0.59 3.84
CA GLU A 108 12.15 0.77 3.08
C GLU A 108 11.84 1.05 1.61
N ILE A 109 11.41 2.27 1.31
CA ILE A 109 10.91 2.66 -0.03
C ILE A 109 11.95 2.35 -1.11
N ILE A 110 13.24 2.61 -0.85
CA ILE A 110 14.29 2.40 -1.85
C ILE A 110 14.46 0.91 -2.18
N GLU A 111 14.55 0.06 -1.15
CA GLU A 111 14.69 -1.38 -1.35
C GLU A 111 13.46 -2.00 -1.99
N ASP A 112 12.27 -1.53 -1.62
CA ASP A 112 11.03 -1.98 -2.24
C ASP A 112 10.92 -1.53 -3.71
N MET A 113 11.41 -0.34 -4.07
CA MET A 113 11.45 0.08 -5.49
C MET A 113 12.36 -0.82 -6.32
N LYS A 114 13.51 -1.25 -5.79
CA LYS A 114 14.38 -2.22 -6.48
C LYS A 114 13.65 -3.54 -6.75
N LYS A 115 12.88 -4.05 -5.78
CA LYS A 115 12.07 -5.27 -5.93
C LYS A 115 10.99 -5.10 -7.00
N VAL A 116 10.31 -3.94 -7.01
CA VAL A 116 9.28 -3.63 -8.02
C VAL A 116 9.89 -3.58 -9.42
N ALA A 117 11.01 -2.88 -9.59
CA ALA A 117 11.71 -2.81 -10.88
C ALA A 117 12.16 -4.20 -11.34
N ALA A 118 12.79 -4.98 -10.45
CA ALA A 118 13.23 -6.34 -10.74
C ALA A 118 12.07 -7.26 -11.18
N LEU A 119 10.91 -7.13 -10.54
CA LEU A 119 9.74 -7.96 -10.83
C LEU A 119 9.10 -7.62 -12.18
N PHE A 120 8.91 -6.33 -12.50
CA PHE A 120 8.13 -5.94 -13.67
C PHE A 120 8.99 -5.60 -14.89
N GLU A 121 10.19 -5.07 -14.69
CA GLU A 121 11.11 -4.63 -15.76
C GLU A 121 12.28 -5.59 -15.97
N GLY A 122 12.57 -6.45 -14.98
CA GLY A 122 13.74 -7.32 -14.95
C GLY A 122 14.89 -6.71 -14.16
N THR A 123 15.99 -7.45 -14.00
CA THR A 123 17.14 -7.00 -13.21
C THR A 123 17.71 -5.70 -13.77
N PRO A 124 17.81 -4.62 -12.98
CA PRO A 124 18.52 -3.41 -13.38
C PRO A 124 19.97 -3.77 -13.72
N GLN A 125 20.49 -3.24 -14.82
CA GLN A 125 21.92 -3.28 -15.15
C GLN A 125 22.70 -2.30 -14.28
#